data_AF-A0A1J9Q9A5-F1
#
_entry.id   AF-A0A1J9Q9A5-F1
#
_cell.length_a   1.000
_cell.length_b   1.000
_cell.length_c   1.000
_cell.angle_alpha   90.00
_cell.angle_beta   90.00
_cell.angle_gamma   90.00
#
_symmetry.space_group_name_H-M   'P 1'
#
loop_
_entity.id
_entity.type
_entity.pdbx_description
1 polymer ?
#
loop_
_entity_poly.entity_id
_entity_poly.type
_entity_poly.pdbx_seq_one_letter_code
_entity_poly.pdbx_strand_id
1 'polypeptide(L)'
;MFLTTNRHTTLDPAMQSRIHVGIKYDPLSREAKTRVWRKQLKTAGANISGKELERLLGKSSNGRQINNIARAAFALAKGGTVTLRTLK
;
A
#
# COMPACT_ATOMS: atom_id res chain seq x y z
N MET A 1 12.47 5.46 -21.75
CA MET A 1 11.05 5.73 -21.47
C MET A 1 10.56 4.73 -20.43
N PHE A 2 9.81 5.14 -19.42
CA PHE A 2 9.26 4.24 -18.40
C PHE A 2 7.75 4.12 -18.58
N LEU A 3 7.24 2.88 -18.67
CA LEU A 3 5.81 2.59 -18.79
C LEU A 3 5.36 1.74 -17.60
N THR A 4 4.14 1.95 -17.14
CA THR A 4 3.50 1.11 -16.11
C THR A 4 2.15 0.65 -16.63
N THR A 5 1.83 -0.63 -16.46
CA THR A 5 0.55 -1.19 -16.88
C THR A 5 0.04 -2.19 -15.85
N ASN A 6 -1.24 -2.10 -15.50
CA ASN A 6 -1.93 -3.12 -14.71
C ASN A 6 -2.49 -4.24 -15.59
N ARG A 7 -2.34 -4.14 -16.92
CA ARG A 7 -2.81 -5.10 -17.93
C ARG A 7 -1.69 -5.41 -18.93
N HIS A 8 -0.73 -6.22 -18.49
CA HIS A 8 0.40 -6.61 -19.35
C HIS A 8 -0.03 -7.53 -20.50
N THR A 9 -1.14 -8.28 -20.35
CA THR A 9 -1.66 -9.21 -21.35
C THR A 9 -2.38 -8.55 -22.53
N THR A 10 -2.71 -7.26 -22.42
CA THR A 10 -3.43 -6.52 -23.47
C THR A 10 -2.52 -5.57 -24.24
N LEU A 11 -1.20 -5.64 -24.03
CA LEU A 11 -0.26 -4.84 -24.82
C LEU A 11 -0.15 -5.41 -26.23
N ASP A 12 -0.20 -4.55 -27.24
CA ASP A 12 -0.05 -4.99 -28.62
C ASP A 12 1.38 -5.52 -28.89
N PRO A 13 1.56 -6.49 -29.81
CA PRO A 13 2.86 -7.06 -30.12
C PRO A 13 3.94 -6.05 -30.57
N ALA A 14 3.57 -4.98 -31.28
CA ALA A 14 4.50 -3.96 -31.75
C ALA A 14 4.98 -3.03 -30.63
N MET A 15 4.17 -2.78 -29.60
CA MET A 15 4.64 -2.14 -28.38
C MET A 15 5.52 -3.10 -27.55
N GLN A 16 5.16 -4.39 -27.46
CA GLN A 16 5.97 -5.37 -26.73
C GLN A 16 7.37 -5.54 -27.34
N SER A 17 7.50 -5.51 -28.67
CA SER A 17 8.80 -5.64 -29.35
C SER A 17 9.77 -4.50 -29.04
N ARG A 18 9.26 -3.36 -28.53
CA ARG A 18 10.06 -2.21 -28.10
C ARG A 18 10.38 -2.22 -26.60
N ILE A 19 9.84 -3.17 -25.83
CA ILE A 19 10.13 -3.34 -24.40
C ILE A 19 11.37 -4.22 -24.26
N HIS A 20 12.48 -3.61 -23.90
CA HIS A 20 13.75 -4.31 -23.69
C HIS A 20 13.84 -4.97 -22.30
N VAL A 21 13.13 -4.43 -21.30
CA VAL A 21 13.13 -4.92 -19.91
C VAL A 21 11.71 -4.84 -19.35
N GLY A 22 11.20 -5.98 -18.86
CA GLY A 22 9.94 -6.05 -18.13
C GLY A 22 10.19 -6.31 -16.64
N ILE A 23 9.74 -5.40 -15.78
CA ILE A 23 9.77 -5.60 -14.32
C ILE A 23 8.37 -5.98 -13.86
N LYS A 24 8.21 -7.24 -13.44
CA LYS A 24 6.99 -7.69 -12.79
C LYS A 24 7.05 -7.37 -11.30
N TYR A 25 6.06 -6.62 -10.82
CA TYR A 25 5.90 -6.39 -9.39
C TYR A 25 4.98 -7.46 -8.80
N ASP A 26 5.56 -8.36 -8.01
CA ASP A 26 4.78 -9.36 -7.30
C ASP A 26 4.02 -8.75 -6.11
N PRO A 27 2.95 -9.42 -5.64
CA PRO A 27 2.26 -9.01 -4.42
C PRO A 27 3.23 -8.88 -3.25
N LEU A 28 3.06 -7.83 -2.44
CA LEU A 28 3.91 -7.60 -1.27
C LEU A 28 3.87 -8.80 -0.31
N SER A 29 5.05 -9.29 0.08
CA SER A 29 5.19 -10.28 1.17
C SER A 29 4.62 -9.73 2.48
N ARG A 30 4.37 -10.62 3.44
CA ARG A 30 3.89 -10.21 4.76
C ARG A 30 4.86 -9.25 5.44
N GLU A 31 6.17 -9.51 5.40
CA GLU A 31 7.16 -8.58 5.98
C GLU A 31 7.19 -7.23 5.24
N ALA A 32 7.07 -7.26 3.91
CA ALA A 32 7.03 -6.04 3.11
C ALA A 32 5.80 -5.20 3.45
N LYS A 33 4.62 -5.83 3.60
CA LYS A 33 3.39 -5.16 4.07
C LYS A 33 3.57 -4.56 5.46
N THR A 34 4.19 -5.29 6.41
CA THR A 34 4.50 -4.79 7.75
C THR A 34 5.36 -3.53 7.70
N ARG A 35 6.41 -3.54 6.87
CA ARG A 35 7.29 -2.39 6.70
C ARG A 35 6.57 -1.19 6.09
N VAL A 36 5.72 -1.41 5.08
CA VAL A 36 4.91 -0.35 4.45
C VAL A 36 3.92 0.24 5.45
N TRP A 37 3.21 -0.61 6.21
CA TRP A 37 2.29 -0.17 7.26
C TRP A 37 2.99 0.67 8.32
N ARG A 38 4.11 0.19 8.90
CA ARG A 38 4.88 0.96 9.88
C ARG A 38 5.32 2.32 9.32
N LYS A 39 5.79 2.36 8.07
CA LYS A 39 6.22 3.60 7.43
C LYS A 39 5.05 4.58 7.32
N GLN A 40 3.91 4.15 6.77
CA GLN A 40 2.76 5.02 6.58
C GLN A 40 2.14 5.50 7.89
N LEU A 41 2.06 4.62 8.89
CA LEU A 41 1.54 4.98 10.21
C LEU A 41 2.47 5.95 10.94
N LYS A 42 3.79 5.75 10.85
CA LYS A 42 4.78 6.71 11.36
C LYS A 42 4.62 8.07 10.69
N THR A 43 4.48 8.11 9.36
CA THR A 43 4.23 9.37 8.63
C THR A 43 2.91 10.03 9.02
N ALA A 44 1.90 9.24 9.38
CA ALA A 44 0.62 9.73 9.87
C ALA A 44 0.61 10.08 11.38
N GLY A 45 1.74 9.97 12.09
CA GLY A 45 1.78 10.20 13.54
C GLY A 45 0.96 9.21 14.37
N ALA A 46 0.63 8.04 13.80
CA ALA A 46 -0.17 7.01 14.44
C ALA A 46 0.72 6.07 15.26
N ASN A 47 0.44 5.94 16.56
CA ASN A 47 1.08 4.94 17.40
C ASN A 47 0.09 3.79 17.63
N ILE A 48 0.26 2.68 16.89
CA ILE A 48 -0.57 1.48 17.03
C ILE A 48 0.23 0.35 17.68
N SER A 49 -0.46 -0.52 18.41
CA SER A 49 0.13 -1.70 19.02
C SER A 49 0.43 -2.81 18.00
N GLY A 50 1.30 -3.76 18.36
CA GLY A 50 1.62 -4.91 17.49
C GLY A 50 0.41 -5.76 17.12
N LYS A 51 -0.52 -6.00 18.07
CA LYS A 51 -1.77 -6.75 17.83
C LYS A 51 -2.67 -6.08 16.79
N GLU A 52 -2.67 -4.76 16.79
CA GLU A 52 -3.45 -3.93 15.89
C GLU A 52 -2.87 -3.94 14.47
N LEU A 53 -1.54 -3.89 14.36
CA LEU A 53 -0.84 -4.06 13.09
C LEU A 53 -1.12 -5.45 12.49
N GLU A 54 -1.10 -6.51 13.31
CA GLU A 54 -1.45 -7.87 12.89
C GLU A 54 -2.87 -7.95 12.32
N ARG A 55 -3.84 -7.26 12.93
CA ARG A 55 -5.22 -7.18 12.42
C ARG A 55 -5.31 -6.46 11.07
N LEU A 56 -4.49 -5.43 10.85
CA LEU A 56 -4.39 -4.73 9.56
C LEU A 56 -3.70 -5.59 8.49
N LEU A 57 -2.71 -6.40 8.87
CA LEU A 57 -2.02 -7.33 7.98
C LEU A 57 -2.91 -8.51 7.55
N GLY A 58 -3.86 -8.91 8.39
CA GLY A 58 -4.88 -9.92 8.06
C GLY A 58 -5.83 -9.50 6.94
N LYS A 59 -5.95 -8.20 6.64
CA LYS A 59 -6.73 -7.69 5.51
C LYS A 59 -5.86 -7.65 4.25
N SER A 60 -6.29 -8.31 3.17
CA SER A 60 -5.60 -8.26 1.87
C SER A 60 -5.60 -6.83 1.30
N SER A 61 -4.57 -6.06 1.63
CA SER A 61 -4.46 -4.64 1.27
C SER A 61 -3.24 -4.44 0.37
N ASN A 62 -3.42 -3.74 -0.75
CA ASN A 62 -2.33 -3.29 -1.61
C ASN A 62 -1.72 -1.96 -1.11
N GLY A 63 -0.55 -1.58 -1.60
CA GLY A 63 0.14 -0.36 -1.16
C GLY A 63 -0.69 0.93 -1.30
N ARG A 64 -1.55 1.03 -2.31
CA ARG A 64 -2.47 2.17 -2.50
C ARG A 64 -3.56 2.19 -1.43
N GLN A 65 -4.15 1.03 -1.14
CA GLN A 65 -5.15 0.89 -0.08
C GLN A 65 -4.56 1.22 1.29
N ILE A 66 -3.35 0.75 1.60
CA ILE A 66 -2.64 1.07 2.86
C ILE A 66 -2.48 2.58 3.00
N ASN A 67 -2.02 3.26 1.95
CA ASN A 67 -1.85 4.72 1.97
C ASN A 67 -3.18 5.47 2.15
N ASN A 68 -4.22 5.06 1.44
CA ASN A 68 -5.54 5.68 1.54
C ASN A 68 -6.14 5.48 2.94
N ILE A 69 -6.02 4.29 3.52
CA ILE A 69 -6.50 3.99 4.87
C ILE A 69 -5.75 4.84 5.90
N ALA A 70 -4.42 4.92 5.81
CA ALA A 70 -3.62 5.74 6.73
C ALA A 70 -3.98 7.23 6.62
N ARG A 71 -4.17 7.75 5.41
CA ARG A 71 -4.60 9.15 5.19
C ARG A 71 -6.01 9.41 5.68
N ALA A 72 -6.95 8.50 5.45
CA ALA A 72 -8.32 8.61 5.94
C ALA A 72 -8.35 8.62 7.46
N ALA A 73 -7.59 7.73 8.11
CA ALA A 73 -7.47 7.68 9.56
C ALA A 73 -6.90 8.99 10.14
N PHE A 74 -5.90 9.57 9.48
CA PHE A 74 -5.33 10.87 9.84
C PHE A 74 -6.32 12.02 9.69
N ALA A 75 -7.03 12.09 8.56
CA ALA A 75 -8.03 13.12 8.30
C ALA A 75 -9.20 13.04 9.29
N LEU A 76 -9.68 11.83 9.58
CA LEU A 76 -10.75 11.58 10.55
C LEU A 76 -10.31 11.88 11.99
N ALA A 77 -9.02 11.76 12.30
CA ALA A 77 -8.48 12.17 13.60
C ALA A 77 -8.41 13.70 13.80
N LYS A 78 -8.85 14.51 12.81
CA LYS A 78 -8.85 15.99 12.85
C LYS A 78 -7.50 16.60 13.27
N GLY A 79 -6.39 15.99 12.85
CA GLY A 79 -5.04 16.43 13.23
C GLY A 79 -4.55 15.96 14.61
N GLY A 80 -5.30 15.08 15.29
CA GLY A 80 -4.89 14.39 16.51
C GLY A 80 -4.28 13.00 16.25
N THR A 81 -3.83 12.36 17.33
CA THR A 81 -3.26 11.00 17.31
C THR A 81 -4.25 10.01 16.70
N VAL A 82 -3.82 9.30 15.67
CA VAL A 82 -4.64 8.30 14.98
C VAL A 82 -4.78 7.05 15.85
N THR A 83 -5.99 6.81 16.35
CA THR A 83 -6.37 5.62 17.14
C THR A 83 -7.31 4.74 16.31
N LEU A 84 -7.25 3.40 16.46
CA LEU A 84 -8.07 2.49 15.64
C LEU A 84 -9.59 2.60 15.79
N ARG A 85 -10.09 3.35 16.78
CA ARG A 85 -11.52 3.69 16.87
C ARG A 85 -12.00 4.42 15.61
N THR A 86 -11.10 5.14 14.95
CA THR A 86 -11.35 5.91 13.74
C THR A 86 -11.33 5.05 12.46
N LEU A 87 -10.85 3.81 12.55
CA LEU A 87 -10.68 2.87 11.42
C LEU A 87 -11.76 1.77 11.37
N LYS A 88 -12.85 1.97 12.10
CA LYS A 88 -13.98 1.03 12.18
C LYS A 88 -14.96 1.22 11.03
#